data_AF-A0ABD1SM85-F1
#
_entry.id   AF-A0ABD1SM85-F1
#
_cell.length_a   1.000
_cell.length_b   1.000
_cell.length_c   1.000
_cell.angle_alpha   90.00
_cell.angle_beta   90.00
_cell.angle_gamma   90.00
#
_symmetry.space_group_name_H-M   'P 1'
#
loop_
_entity.id
_entity.type
_entity.pdbx_description
1 polymer ?
#
loop_
_entity_poly.entity_id
_entity_poly.type
_entity_poly.pdbx_seq_one_letter_code
_entity_poly.pdbx_strand_id
1 'polypeptide(L)'
;MASLIQKWPNMRVLDQIHAHIFTHPHFPPSNLSFTLSEILCFVAYRNVPYTKRLLSQIPNPTIFSYNTLIRGLLSKNPCQEPIFLFKKLLHEKFPKSNTFTLAFLLKSCSILAALKEGQQIHRHVIASGFGSNLFVHTSLLNFYMKCEEVALGRIVFNEITEKNVVA
;
A
#
# COMPACT_ATOMS: atom_id res chain seq x y z
N MET A 1 -15.67 8.91 22.75
CA MET A 1 -15.39 8.27 21.44
C MET A 1 -14.84 6.85 21.62
N ALA A 2 -15.63 5.92 22.17
CA ALA A 2 -15.21 4.52 22.35
C ALA A 2 -16.31 3.49 21.96
N SER A 3 -17.50 3.94 21.53
CA SER A 3 -18.67 3.08 21.32
C SER A 3 -19.00 2.77 19.86
N LEU A 4 -18.20 3.23 18.89
CA LEU A 4 -18.45 2.98 17.46
C LEU A 4 -17.54 1.92 16.84
N ILE A 5 -16.57 1.37 17.59
CA ILE A 5 -15.73 0.25 17.13
C ILE A 5 -16.47 -1.10 17.25
N GLN A 6 -17.68 -1.13 17.82
CA GLN A 6 -18.45 -2.35 18.07
C GLN A 6 -19.64 -2.58 17.09
N LYS A 7 -19.88 -1.67 16.15
CA LYS A 7 -20.86 -1.85 15.06
C LYS A 7 -20.15 -2.02 13.72
N TRP A 8 -19.43 -3.13 13.54
CA TRP A 8 -18.85 -3.47 12.23
C TRP A 8 -19.22 -4.91 11.84
N PRO A 9 -19.56 -5.16 10.58
CA PRO A 9 -20.02 -6.47 10.12
C PRO A 9 -18.93 -7.55 10.28
N ASN A 10 -19.31 -8.72 10.80
CA ASN A 10 -18.48 -9.93 10.77
C ASN A 10 -18.29 -10.37 9.29
N MET A 11 -17.25 -11.17 8.99
CA MET A 11 -16.93 -11.67 7.63
C MET A 11 -18.15 -12.25 6.91
N ARG A 12 -19.04 -12.96 7.62
CA ARG A 12 -20.28 -13.49 7.05
C ARG A 12 -21.19 -12.41 6.46
N VAL A 13 -21.29 -11.26 7.10
CA VAL A 13 -22.11 -10.13 6.62
C VAL A 13 -21.43 -9.46 5.42
N LEU A 14 -20.10 -9.35 5.41
CA LEU A 14 -19.36 -8.86 4.26
C LEU A 14 -19.50 -9.79 3.03
N ASP A 15 -19.49 -11.10 3.25
CA ASP A 15 -19.72 -12.10 2.20
C ASP A 15 -21.15 -12.02 1.65
N GLN A 16 -22.14 -11.81 2.53
CA GLN A 16 -23.54 -11.61 2.13
C GLN A 16 -23.74 -10.32 1.32
N ILE A 17 -23.15 -9.21 1.76
CA ILE A 17 -23.18 -7.94 1.02
C ILE A 17 -22.50 -8.10 -0.34
N HIS A 18 -21.32 -8.72 -0.38
CA HIS A 18 -20.62 -8.99 -1.62
C HIS A 18 -21.46 -9.86 -2.58
N ALA A 19 -22.04 -10.97 -2.10
CA ALA A 19 -22.90 -11.83 -2.92
C ALA A 19 -24.14 -11.07 -3.45
N HIS A 20 -24.78 -10.27 -2.60
CA HIS A 20 -25.99 -9.51 -2.93
C HIS A 20 -25.76 -8.48 -4.05
N ILE A 21 -24.58 -7.87 -4.10
CA ILE A 21 -24.18 -6.92 -5.16
C ILE A 21 -24.17 -7.60 -6.53
N PHE A 22 -23.68 -8.84 -6.62
CA PHE A 22 -23.60 -9.59 -7.88
C PHE A 22 -24.92 -10.22 -8.31
N THR A 23 -25.90 -10.34 -7.41
CA THR A 23 -27.25 -10.84 -7.74
C THR A 23 -28.22 -9.73 -8.16
N HIS A 24 -27.84 -8.45 -8.07
CA HIS A 24 -28.68 -7.31 -8.45
C HIS A 24 -28.21 -6.66 -9.75
N PRO A 25 -28.89 -6.89 -10.89
CA PRO A 25 -28.42 -6.49 -12.22
C PRO A 25 -28.43 -4.96 -12.48
N HIS A 26 -29.01 -4.16 -11.59
CA HIS A 26 -29.12 -2.69 -11.73
C HIS A 26 -28.20 -1.91 -10.80
N PHE A 27 -27.21 -2.55 -10.17
CA PHE A 27 -26.28 -1.82 -9.31
C PHE A 27 -25.34 -0.93 -10.14
N PRO A 28 -25.36 0.41 -9.96
CA PRO A 28 -24.58 1.30 -10.82
C PRO A 28 -23.07 1.10 -10.59
N PRO A 29 -22.24 1.13 -11.65
CA PRO A 29 -20.81 0.81 -11.57
C PRO A 29 -20.00 1.77 -10.69
N SER A 30 -20.43 3.04 -10.55
CA SER A 30 -19.82 4.00 -9.62
C SER A 30 -20.00 3.56 -8.16
N ASN A 31 -21.19 3.05 -7.82
CA ASN A 31 -21.47 2.54 -6.48
C ASN A 31 -20.79 1.18 -6.29
N LEU A 32 -20.68 0.38 -7.35
CA LEU A 32 -19.97 -0.91 -7.33
C LEU A 32 -18.51 -0.74 -6.92
N SER A 33 -17.79 0.16 -7.60
CA SER A 33 -16.38 0.42 -7.30
C SER A 33 -16.19 0.95 -5.87
N PHE A 34 -17.07 1.87 -5.44
CA PHE A 34 -17.06 2.43 -4.09
C PHE A 34 -17.32 1.35 -3.01
N THR A 35 -18.43 0.62 -3.11
CA THR A 35 -18.81 -0.41 -2.13
C THR A 35 -17.80 -1.56 -2.08
N LEU A 36 -17.26 -2.00 -3.21
CA LEU A 36 -16.20 -3.01 -3.22
C LEU A 36 -14.89 -2.48 -2.61
N SER A 37 -14.54 -1.20 -2.82
CA SER A 37 -13.39 -0.55 -2.18
C SER A 37 -13.56 -0.42 -0.65
N GLU A 38 -14.79 -0.19 -0.18
CA GLU A 38 -15.12 -0.23 1.25
C GLU A 38 -14.93 -1.64 1.83
N ILE A 39 -15.52 -2.66 1.20
CA ILE A 39 -15.34 -4.06 1.62
C ILE A 39 -13.85 -4.44 1.62
N LEU A 40 -13.09 -4.00 0.61
CA LEU A 40 -11.64 -4.22 0.49
C LEU A 40 -10.88 -3.72 1.72
N CYS A 41 -11.21 -2.51 2.21
CA CYS A 41 -10.60 -1.94 3.41
C CYS A 41 -10.81 -2.81 4.65
N PHE A 42 -11.98 -3.44 4.77
CA PHE A 42 -12.30 -4.32 5.91
C PHE A 42 -11.57 -5.66 5.83
N VAL A 43 -11.43 -6.23 4.64
CA VAL A 43 -10.93 -7.60 4.49
C VAL A 43 -9.42 -7.70 4.31
N ALA A 44 -8.75 -6.64 3.88
CA ALA A 44 -7.32 -6.64 3.54
C ALA A 44 -6.42 -7.20 4.65
N TYR A 45 -6.76 -6.96 5.91
CA TYR A 45 -5.99 -7.42 7.08
C TYR A 45 -6.40 -8.80 7.59
N ARG A 46 -7.50 -9.36 7.07
CA ARG A 46 -8.15 -10.56 7.61
C ARG A 46 -7.99 -11.75 6.69
N ASN A 47 -8.19 -11.56 5.38
CA ASN A 47 -8.22 -12.64 4.41
C ASN A 47 -7.65 -12.18 3.06
N VAL A 48 -6.33 -12.28 2.91
CA VAL A 48 -5.60 -11.88 1.70
C VAL A 48 -6.12 -12.57 0.42
N PRO A 49 -6.38 -13.89 0.39
CA PRO A 49 -6.98 -14.53 -0.79
C PRO A 49 -8.30 -13.89 -1.21
N TYR A 50 -9.18 -13.60 -0.24
CA TYR A 50 -10.45 -12.93 -0.51
C TYR A 50 -10.25 -11.49 -1.00
N THR A 51 -9.30 -10.75 -0.42
CA THR A 51 -8.95 -9.40 -0.86
C THR A 51 -8.47 -9.37 -2.32
N LYS A 52 -7.63 -10.34 -2.73
CA LYS A 52 -7.17 -10.46 -4.12
C LYS A 52 -8.32 -10.73 -5.08
N ARG A 53 -9.23 -11.64 -4.72
CA ARG A 53 -10.44 -11.93 -5.50
C ARG A 53 -11.32 -10.68 -5.63
N LEU A 54 -11.59 -10.00 -4.53
CA LEU A 54 -12.43 -8.80 -4.51
C LEU A 54 -11.84 -7.70 -5.40
N LEU A 55 -10.53 -7.46 -5.32
CA LEU A 55 -9.84 -6.48 -6.16
C LEU A 55 -10.00 -6.76 -7.66
N SER A 56 -9.97 -8.04 -8.08
CA SER A 56 -10.17 -8.43 -9.49
C SER A 56 -11.60 -8.16 -10.00
N GLN A 57 -12.55 -7.98 -9.08
CA GLN A 57 -13.94 -7.69 -9.38
C GLN A 57 -14.25 -6.19 -9.34
N ILE A 58 -13.32 -5.35 -8.87
CA ILE A 58 -13.47 -3.88 -8.89
C ILE A 58 -13.24 -3.38 -10.32
N PRO A 59 -14.23 -2.72 -10.95
CA PRO A 59 -13.99 -2.05 -12.23
C PRO A 59 -13.03 -0.87 -12.03
N ASN A 60 -11.98 -0.79 -12.85
CA ASN A 60 -10.96 0.27 -12.80
C ASN A 60 -10.40 0.52 -11.39
N PRO A 61 -9.71 -0.47 -10.79
CA PRO A 61 -9.23 -0.37 -9.41
C PRO A 61 -8.26 0.81 -9.26
N THR A 62 -8.50 1.61 -8.24
CA THR A 62 -7.74 2.83 -7.97
C THR A 62 -6.42 2.53 -7.25
N ILE A 63 -5.50 3.49 -7.23
CA ILE A 63 -4.27 3.38 -6.41
C ILE A 63 -4.58 3.15 -4.93
N PHE A 64 -5.72 3.67 -4.43
CA PHE A 64 -6.21 3.40 -3.09
C PHE A 64 -6.48 1.90 -2.88
N SER A 65 -7.15 1.25 -3.83
CA SER A 65 -7.46 -0.18 -3.76
C SER A 65 -6.18 -1.03 -3.69
N TYR A 66 -5.19 -0.70 -4.52
CA TYR A 66 -3.88 -1.37 -4.49
C TYR A 66 -3.11 -1.09 -3.21
N ASN A 67 -3.09 0.15 -2.71
CA ASN A 67 -2.44 0.50 -1.45
C ASN A 67 -3.07 -0.24 -0.26
N THR A 68 -4.39 -0.42 -0.27
CA THR A 68 -5.11 -1.23 0.71
C THR A 68 -4.67 -2.69 0.68
N LEU A 69 -4.55 -3.29 -0.52
CA LEU A 69 -4.02 -4.65 -0.67
C LEU A 69 -2.55 -4.74 -0.19
N ILE A 70 -1.67 -3.85 -0.64
CA ILE A 70 -0.26 -3.80 -0.24
C ILE A 70 -0.13 -3.74 1.28
N ARG A 71 -0.91 -2.87 1.93
CA ARG A 71 -0.91 -2.74 3.40
C ARG A 71 -1.45 -3.99 4.10
N GLY A 72 -2.48 -4.62 3.53
CA GLY A 72 -3.00 -5.91 4.01
C GLY A 72 -1.96 -7.02 3.95
N LEU A 73 -1.24 -7.13 2.84
CA LEU A 73 -0.15 -8.08 2.65
C LEU A 73 0.98 -7.89 3.67
N LEU A 74 1.33 -6.65 4.00
CA LEU A 74 2.33 -6.33 5.02
C LEU A 74 1.90 -6.70 6.45
N SER A 75 0.60 -6.81 6.71
CA SER A 75 0.08 -7.16 8.04
C SER A 75 0.14 -8.66 8.36
N LYS A 76 0.39 -9.47 7.34
CA LYS A 76 0.59 -10.92 7.43
C LYS A 76 2.05 -11.22 7.12
N ASN A 77 2.49 -12.43 7.48
CA ASN A 77 3.89 -12.90 7.44
C ASN A 77 4.80 -12.23 6.39
N PRO A 78 6.08 -11.96 6.71
CA PRO A 78 7.03 -11.40 5.77
C PRO A 78 6.99 -12.13 4.42
N CYS A 79 6.61 -11.44 3.34
CA CYS A 79 6.59 -12.00 2.00
C CYS A 79 6.90 -10.93 0.94
N GLN A 80 7.39 -11.37 -0.22
CA GLN A 80 7.77 -10.49 -1.34
C GLN A 80 6.57 -10.03 -2.19
N GLU A 81 5.35 -10.48 -1.88
CA GLU A 81 4.15 -10.17 -2.68
C GLU A 81 3.90 -8.66 -2.87
N PRO A 82 4.06 -7.78 -1.86
CA PRO A 82 3.91 -6.33 -2.06
C PRO A 82 4.83 -5.77 -3.17
N ILE A 83 6.07 -6.26 -3.20
CA ILE A 83 7.09 -5.83 -4.17
C ILE A 83 6.75 -6.34 -5.57
N PHE A 84 6.31 -7.60 -5.69
CA PHE A 84 5.88 -8.16 -6.96
C PHE A 84 4.68 -7.40 -7.54
N LEU A 85 3.68 -7.11 -6.71
CA LEU A 85 2.51 -6.33 -7.11
C LEU A 85 2.92 -4.94 -7.62
N PHE A 86 3.86 -4.28 -6.95
CA PHE A 86 4.38 -2.99 -7.42
C PHE A 86 5.08 -3.08 -8.78
N LYS A 87 5.96 -4.08 -8.97
CA LYS A 87 6.63 -4.30 -10.26
C LYS A 87 5.61 -4.49 -11.39
N LYS A 88 4.54 -5.25 -11.11
CA LYS A 88 3.41 -5.43 -12.03
C LYS A 88 2.73 -4.09 -12.36
N LEU A 89 2.40 -3.29 -11.34
CA LEU A 89 1.74 -1.97 -11.53
C LEU A 89 2.59 -1.00 -12.36
N LEU A 90 3.90 -0.98 -12.15
CA LEU A 90 4.83 -0.17 -12.95
C LEU A 90 4.83 -0.62 -14.43
N HIS A 91 4.89 -1.93 -14.67
CA HIS A 91 4.88 -2.50 -16.02
C HIS A 91 3.56 -2.19 -16.76
N GLU A 92 2.43 -2.26 -16.06
CA GLU A 92 1.10 -1.99 -16.62
C GLU A 92 0.81 -0.49 -16.80
N LYS A 93 1.73 0.42 -16.43
CA LYS A 93 1.52 1.88 -16.40
C LYS A 93 0.25 2.28 -15.62
N PHE A 94 -0.20 1.42 -14.71
CA PHE A 94 -1.36 1.63 -13.84
C PHE A 94 -1.02 2.69 -12.77
N PRO A 95 -2.02 3.29 -12.08
CA PRO A 95 -1.97 4.68 -11.64
C PRO A 95 -0.72 5.01 -10.84
N LYS A 96 -0.18 6.21 -11.08
CA LYS A 96 1.08 6.69 -10.49
C LYS A 96 1.09 6.43 -8.99
N SER A 97 2.14 5.74 -8.54
CA SER A 97 2.43 5.52 -7.12
C SER A 97 2.42 6.85 -6.37
N ASN A 98 1.82 6.87 -5.18
CA ASN A 98 1.86 8.01 -4.28
C ASN A 98 2.79 7.74 -3.08
N THR A 99 2.88 8.71 -2.18
CA THR A 99 3.71 8.62 -0.96
C THR A 99 3.39 7.40 -0.11
N PHE A 100 2.11 7.01 0.00
CA PHE A 100 1.69 5.81 0.74
C PHE A 100 2.20 4.53 0.08
N THR A 101 2.06 4.41 -1.25
CA THR A 101 2.57 3.26 -2.01
C THR A 101 4.05 3.05 -1.73
N LEU A 102 4.85 4.12 -1.86
CA LEU A 102 6.31 4.06 -1.73
C LEU A 102 6.73 3.75 -0.29
N ALA A 103 6.10 4.37 0.71
CA ALA A 103 6.36 4.08 2.11
C ALA A 103 6.07 2.61 2.49
N PHE A 104 4.94 2.05 2.02
CA PHE A 104 4.61 0.65 2.27
C PHE A 104 5.61 -0.31 1.60
N LEU A 105 6.06 -0.02 0.38
CA LEU A 105 7.04 -0.85 -0.31
C LEU A 105 8.42 -0.80 0.36
N LEU A 106 8.86 0.38 0.82
CA LEU A 106 10.07 0.53 1.61
C LEU A 106 9.96 -0.22 2.93
N LYS A 107 8.79 -0.19 3.58
CA LYS A 107 8.53 -1.02 4.77
C LYS A 107 8.62 -2.51 4.45
N SER A 108 8.11 -2.96 3.31
CA SER A 108 8.26 -4.34 2.84
C SER A 108 9.72 -4.73 2.70
N CYS A 109 10.52 -3.89 2.04
CA CYS A 109 11.94 -4.15 1.81
C CYS A 109 12.72 -4.14 3.14
N SER A 110 12.35 -3.26 4.07
CA SER A 110 12.91 -3.19 5.42
C SER A 110 12.67 -4.46 6.23
N ILE A 111 11.47 -5.04 6.15
CA ILE A 111 11.13 -6.30 6.85
C ILE A 111 11.89 -7.49 6.26
N LEU A 112 12.09 -7.50 4.94
CA LEU A 112 12.71 -8.60 4.21
C LEU A 112 14.23 -8.46 4.06
N ALA A 113 14.83 -7.37 4.55
CA ALA A 113 16.20 -6.96 4.24
C ALA A 113 16.50 -6.97 2.72
N ALA A 114 15.51 -6.61 1.90
CA ALA A 114 15.59 -6.66 0.44
C ALA A 114 16.25 -5.39 -0.12
N LEU A 115 17.58 -5.29 0.03
CA LEU A 115 18.36 -4.10 -0.31
C LEU A 115 18.21 -3.68 -1.78
N LYS A 116 18.32 -4.63 -2.72
CA LYS A 116 18.27 -4.36 -4.16
C LYS A 116 16.94 -3.75 -4.59
N GLU A 117 15.84 -4.32 -4.10
CA GLU A 117 14.47 -3.86 -4.34
C GLU A 117 14.24 -2.48 -3.72
N GLY A 118 14.66 -2.28 -2.48
CA GLY A 118 14.51 -0.99 -1.81
C GLY A 118 15.32 0.13 -2.46
N GLN A 119 16.51 -0.15 -3.00
CA GLN A 119 17.28 0.82 -3.80
C GLN A 119 16.59 1.15 -5.14
N GLN A 120 15.91 0.19 -5.78
CA GLN A 120 15.09 0.48 -6.96
C GLN A 120 13.93 1.41 -6.61
N ILE A 121 13.26 1.15 -5.47
CA ILE A 121 12.18 2.01 -4.97
C ILE A 121 12.72 3.40 -4.62
N HIS A 122 13.89 3.51 -3.98
CA HIS A 122 14.52 4.80 -3.68
C HIS A 122 14.78 5.61 -4.95
N ARG A 123 15.35 4.99 -6.01
CA ARG A 123 15.50 5.68 -7.31
C ARG A 123 14.17 6.17 -7.86
N HIS A 124 13.11 5.36 -7.75
CA HIS A 124 11.76 5.74 -8.17
C HIS A 124 11.18 6.89 -7.33
N VAL A 125 11.47 6.95 -6.03
CA VAL A 125 11.09 8.06 -5.14
C VAL A 125 11.68 9.38 -5.64
N ILE A 126 12.98 9.40 -5.98
CA ILE A 126 13.65 10.59 -6.49
C ILE A 126 13.08 10.99 -7.85
N ALA A 127 12.97 10.04 -8.79
CA ALA A 127 12.45 10.28 -10.13
C ALA A 127 10.99 10.78 -10.14
N SER A 128 10.20 10.37 -9.13
CA SER A 128 8.80 10.80 -8.98
C SER A 128 8.64 12.10 -8.19
N GLY A 129 9.73 12.76 -7.78
CA GLY A 129 9.69 14.02 -7.03
C GLY A 129 9.31 13.88 -5.55
N PHE A 130 9.31 12.67 -5.00
CA PHE A 130 8.94 12.41 -3.60
C PHE A 130 10.13 12.41 -2.63
N GLY A 131 11.35 12.71 -3.09
CA GLY A 131 12.56 12.68 -2.26
C GLY A 131 12.54 13.62 -1.05
N SER A 132 11.80 14.73 -1.13
CA SER A 132 11.62 15.68 0.00
C SER A 132 10.41 15.37 0.87
N ASN A 133 9.60 14.35 0.55
CA ASN A 133 8.42 14.03 1.34
C ASN A 133 8.84 13.34 2.65
N LEU A 134 8.62 14.00 3.79
CA LEU A 134 9.02 13.52 5.11
C LEU A 134 8.56 12.09 5.42
N PHE A 135 7.35 11.70 5.00
CA PHE A 135 6.81 10.37 5.25
C PHE A 135 7.55 9.27 4.46
N VAL A 136 7.81 9.52 3.17
CA VAL A 136 8.63 8.62 2.33
C VAL A 136 10.07 8.58 2.81
N HIS A 137 10.61 9.74 3.17
CA HIS A 137 11.98 9.91 3.65
C HIS A 137 12.24 9.13 4.95
N THR A 138 11.34 9.23 5.93
CA THR A 138 11.41 8.44 7.17
C THR A 138 11.39 6.93 6.86
N SER A 139 10.61 6.53 5.86
CA SER A 139 10.54 5.13 5.41
C SER A 139 11.85 4.67 4.76
N LEU A 140 12.51 5.53 3.97
CA LEU A 140 13.84 5.28 3.38
C LEU A 140 14.91 5.10 4.46
N LEU A 141 14.93 6.00 5.45
CA LEU A 141 15.86 5.91 6.58
C LEU A 141 15.70 4.58 7.32
N ASN A 142 14.49 4.24 7.73
CA ASN A 142 14.23 2.97 8.41
C ASN A 142 14.58 1.75 7.53
N PHE A 143 14.37 1.84 6.21
CA PHE A 143 14.77 0.78 5.28
C PHE A 143 16.29 0.57 5.28
N TYR A 144 17.09 1.63 5.08
CA TYR A 144 18.55 1.51 5.03
C TYR A 144 19.12 1.02 6.37
N MET A 145 18.60 1.53 7.49
CA MET A 145 19.04 1.08 8.81
C MET A 145 18.73 -0.42 9.05
N LYS A 146 17.59 -0.92 8.56
CA LYS A 146 17.22 -2.34 8.69
C LYS A 146 17.93 -3.26 7.70
N CYS A 147 18.52 -2.72 6.65
CA CYS A 147 19.40 -3.46 5.74
C CYS A 147 20.88 -3.30 6.13
N GLU A 148 21.18 -2.73 7.31
CA GLU A 148 22.54 -2.51 7.81
C GLU A 148 23.40 -1.56 6.96
N GLU A 149 22.77 -0.81 6.06
CA GLU A 149 23.40 0.18 5.17
C GLU A 149 23.47 1.56 5.84
N VAL A 150 24.19 1.65 6.96
CA VAL A 150 24.24 2.86 7.81
C VAL A 150 24.78 4.08 7.05
N ALA A 151 25.75 3.90 6.16
CA ALA A 151 26.30 4.99 5.36
C ALA A 151 25.23 5.63 4.45
N LEU A 152 24.43 4.80 3.76
CA LEU A 152 23.33 5.28 2.92
C LEU A 152 22.21 5.89 3.76
N GLY A 153 21.91 5.30 4.93
CA GLY A 153 20.97 5.87 5.89
C GLY A 153 21.36 7.27 6.35
N ARG A 154 22.66 7.51 6.59
CA ARG A 154 23.19 8.83 6.94
C ARG A 154 23.04 9.85 5.82
N ILE A 155 23.31 9.44 4.56
CA ILE A 155 23.12 10.33 3.40
C ILE A 155 21.66 10.76 3.32
N VAL A 156 20.72 9.81 3.38
CA VAL A 156 19.29 10.11 3.41
C VAL A 156 18.98 11.06 4.56
N PHE A 157 19.39 10.76 5.80
CA PHE A 157 19.15 11.63 6.95
C PHE A 157 19.66 13.07 6.75
N ASN A 158 20.84 13.27 6.14
CA ASN A 158 21.39 14.60 5.94
C ASN A 158 20.62 15.41 4.88
N GLU A 159 20.10 14.76 3.83
CA GLU A 159 19.33 15.44 2.77
C GLU A 159 18.06 16.14 3.30
N ILE A 160 17.47 15.67 4.41
CA ILE A 160 16.32 16.33 5.03
C ILE A 160 16.73 17.46 5.96
N THR A 161 17.87 17.34 6.64
CA THR A 161 18.40 18.39 7.51
C THR A 161 18.81 19.61 6.68
N GLU A 162 19.48 19.42 5.55
CA GLU A 162 19.89 20.52 4.66
C GLU A 162 18.68 21.30 4.11
N LYS A 163 17.55 20.63 3.84
CA LYS A 163 16.31 21.28 3.37
C LYS A 163 15.55 22.02 4.47
N ASN A 164 15.72 21.64 5.73
CA ASN A 164 15.03 22.24 6.87
C ASN A 164 15.86 23.31 7.60
N VAL A 165 17.14 23.49 7.23
CA VAL A 165 18.06 24.46 7.86
C VAL A 165 18.16 25.78 7.05
N VAL A 166 17.51 25.86 5.89
CA VAL A 166 17.32 27.14 5.19
C VAL A 166 16.11 27.85 5.81
N ALA A 167 16.37 28.72 6.78
CA ALA A 167 15.45 29.70 7.34
C ALA A 167 15.86 31.11 6.91
#